data_AF-A0A7Y5TCW7-F1
#
_entry.id   AF-A0A7Y5TCW7-F1
#
_cell.length_a   1.000
_cell.length_b   1.000
_cell.length_c   1.000
_cell.angle_alpha   90.00
_cell.angle_beta   90.00
_cell.angle_gamma   90.00
#
_symmetry.space_group_name_H-M   'P 1'
#
loop_
_entity.id
_entity.type
_entity.pdbx_description
1 polymer ?
#
loop_
_entity_poly.entity_id
_entity_poly.type
_entity_poly.pdbx_seq_one_letter_code
_entity_poly.pdbx_strand_id
1 'polypeptide(L)'
;MLTTTPVTPASPGTSSAAVQMASTADGCSRPVEGAQPPPRRTTTARTSQAAPTSASGAPTRGRVTSARTRAKEVVELETGEVRMVEMAEPPPRHGDPFTMSFNGDMMLFASSPAARSLTGVHWHVWTALCNMMDYNNVLHLNIAHLARQLGRDRPTVSRAISHLETTGLVRRAADPRDPSRTVLAVNAHLAYRGRVGDRRRTVQEQTWAASGAQLSVATPKRSSRHEAA
;
A
#
# COMPACT_ATOMS: atom_id res chain seq x y z
N MET A 1 42.99 -32.76 -7.21
CA MET A 1 41.79 -33.47 -7.72
C MET A 1 41.12 -34.11 -6.52
N LEU A 2 40.06 -33.49 -6.00
CA LEU A 2 39.29 -34.01 -4.89
C LEU A 2 37.85 -34.16 -5.36
N THR A 3 37.45 -35.42 -5.52
CA THR A 3 36.14 -35.85 -5.96
C THR A 3 35.32 -36.14 -4.70
N THR A 4 34.18 -35.48 -4.55
CA THR A 4 33.19 -35.84 -3.52
C THR A 4 31.80 -35.73 -4.12
N THR A 5 31.07 -36.83 -3.97
CA THR A 5 29.79 -37.19 -4.57
C THR A 5 28.60 -36.51 -3.90
N PRO A 6 27.46 -36.36 -4.62
CA PRO A 6 26.27 -35.71 -4.10
C PRO A 6 25.39 -36.66 -3.29
N VAL A 7 24.71 -36.10 -2.27
CA VAL A 7 23.66 -36.76 -1.48
C VAL A 7 22.32 -36.08 -1.81
N THR A 8 21.33 -36.87 -2.22
CA THR A 8 19.93 -36.48 -2.41
C THR A 8 19.01 -37.57 -1.83
N PRO A 9 17.71 -37.34 -1.59
CA PRO A 9 17.14 -37.16 -0.26
C PRO A 9 16.18 -38.33 0.12
N ALA A 10 15.84 -38.41 1.41
CA ALA A 10 14.79 -39.31 1.89
C ALA A 10 13.47 -38.56 2.08
N SER A 11 12.44 -38.96 1.33
CA SER A 11 11.02 -38.77 1.68
C SER A 11 10.51 -40.05 2.36
N PRO A 12 9.78 -39.94 3.48
CA PRO A 12 8.39 -40.44 3.54
C PRO A 12 7.51 -39.60 4.49
N GLY A 13 6.18 -39.63 4.45
CA GLY A 13 5.30 -40.54 3.74
C GLY A 13 3.84 -40.08 3.86
N THR A 14 3.04 -40.71 3.00
CA THR A 14 1.60 -40.84 3.06
C THR A 14 1.12 -41.37 4.42
N SER A 15 0.07 -40.78 4.97
CA SER A 15 -0.86 -41.52 5.82
C SER A 15 -2.30 -41.11 5.55
N SER A 16 -3.08 -42.15 5.32
CA SER A 16 -4.48 -42.21 4.96
C SER A 16 -5.26 -42.59 6.22
N ALA A 17 -6.37 -41.93 6.51
CA ALA A 17 -7.41 -42.48 7.39
C ALA A 17 -8.76 -41.83 7.05
N ALA A 18 -9.65 -42.66 6.52
CA ALA A 18 -11.07 -42.42 6.34
C ALA A 18 -11.82 -42.60 7.67
N VAL A 19 -12.92 -41.87 7.90
CA VAL A 19 -14.11 -42.36 8.63
C VAL A 19 -15.36 -41.67 8.09
N GLN A 20 -16.39 -42.49 7.88
CA GLN A 20 -17.74 -42.25 7.39
C GLN A 20 -18.61 -41.43 8.37
N MET A 21 -19.72 -40.86 7.90
CA MET A 21 -21.10 -41.28 8.27
C MET A 21 -22.14 -40.25 7.79
N ALA A 22 -23.26 -40.80 7.32
CA ALA A 22 -24.39 -40.15 6.67
C ALA A 22 -25.29 -39.34 7.60
N SER A 23 -26.09 -38.42 7.03
CA SER A 23 -27.50 -38.25 7.42
C SER A 23 -28.28 -37.45 6.37
N THR A 24 -29.53 -37.88 6.19
CA THR A 24 -30.51 -37.48 5.17
C THR A 24 -31.62 -36.67 5.83
N ALA A 25 -32.06 -35.56 5.23
CA ALA A 25 -33.42 -35.00 5.31
C ALA A 25 -33.49 -33.80 4.34
N ASP A 26 -34.26 -33.85 3.25
CA ASP A 26 -35.71 -33.55 3.13
C ASP A 26 -36.12 -32.15 3.62
N GLY A 27 -36.73 -31.35 2.73
CA GLY A 27 -37.59 -30.26 3.17
C GLY A 27 -37.72 -29.01 2.28
N CYS A 28 -38.73 -29.05 1.41
CA CYS A 28 -39.66 -27.96 1.10
C CYS A 28 -39.19 -26.61 0.51
N SER A 29 -39.62 -26.45 -0.74
CA SER A 29 -40.02 -25.24 -1.46
C SER A 29 -40.65 -24.11 -0.63
N ARG A 30 -40.33 -22.86 -0.98
CA ARG A 30 -41.30 -21.88 -1.52
C ARG A 30 -40.66 -20.58 -2.04
N PRO A 31 -41.14 -20.02 -3.16
CA PRO A 31 -40.79 -18.69 -3.65
C PRO A 31 -41.82 -17.65 -3.19
N VAL A 32 -41.37 -16.45 -2.82
CA VAL A 32 -42.18 -15.23 -2.63
C VAL A 32 -41.34 -14.10 -3.22
N GLU A 33 -41.57 -13.67 -4.46
CA GLU A 33 -42.61 -12.73 -4.91
C GLU A 33 -42.40 -11.29 -4.39
N GLY A 34 -42.10 -10.40 -5.33
CA GLY A 34 -42.64 -9.03 -5.36
C GLY A 34 -42.04 -7.99 -4.41
N ALA A 35 -41.06 -7.21 -4.89
CA ALA A 35 -40.93 -5.81 -4.47
C ALA A 35 -40.44 -4.94 -5.62
N GLN A 36 -41.36 -4.08 -6.04
CA GLN A 36 -41.37 -3.17 -7.18
C GLN A 36 -40.39 -1.98 -6.96
N PRO A 37 -39.68 -1.50 -7.99
CA PRO A 37 -38.81 -0.33 -7.86
C PRO A 37 -39.60 1.00 -7.90
N PRO A 38 -39.23 2.01 -7.11
CA PRO A 38 -39.85 3.33 -7.18
C PRO A 38 -39.42 4.11 -8.45
N PRO A 39 -40.24 5.09 -8.89
CA PRO A 39 -40.13 5.72 -10.20
C PRO A 39 -38.95 6.70 -10.36
N ARG A 40 -38.45 6.74 -11.60
CA ARG A 40 -37.47 7.69 -12.14
C ARG A 40 -37.96 9.13 -11.98
N ARG A 41 -37.18 9.98 -11.32
CA ARG A 41 -37.25 11.44 -11.49
C ARG A 41 -36.23 11.87 -12.54
N THR A 42 -36.75 12.25 -13.69
CA THR A 42 -36.12 13.15 -14.66
C THR A 42 -36.09 14.56 -14.08
N THR A 43 -34.91 15.17 -13.97
CA THR A 43 -34.79 16.63 -13.87
C THR A 43 -33.56 17.08 -14.65
N THR A 44 -33.85 17.53 -15.85
CA THR A 44 -33.32 18.68 -16.58
C THR A 44 -31.91 19.16 -16.28
N ALA A 45 -31.10 19.15 -17.34
CA ALA A 45 -29.86 19.86 -17.52
C ALA A 45 -29.93 21.33 -17.10
N ARG A 46 -28.85 21.84 -16.52
CA ARG A 46 -28.50 23.25 -16.62
C ARG A 46 -26.99 23.43 -16.79
N THR A 47 -26.66 23.82 -18.02
CA THR A 47 -25.40 24.34 -18.52
C THR A 47 -25.03 25.66 -17.83
N SER A 48 -23.80 25.76 -17.35
CA SER A 48 -23.01 27.00 -17.19
C SER A 48 -21.56 26.53 -16.93
N GLN A 49 -20.67 26.39 -17.92
CA GLN A 49 -20.02 27.46 -18.69
C GLN A 49 -19.79 28.74 -17.89
N ALA A 50 -18.65 28.78 -17.20
CA ALA A 50 -17.89 30.00 -16.95
C ALA A 50 -16.40 29.65 -17.11
N ALA A 51 -15.76 30.35 -18.04
CA ALA A 51 -14.35 30.23 -18.38
C ALA A 51 -13.44 30.78 -17.25
N PRO A 52 -12.17 30.33 -17.18
CA PRO A 52 -11.23 30.74 -16.16
C PRO A 52 -10.76 32.19 -16.38
N THR A 53 -10.85 33.00 -15.33
CA THR A 53 -10.26 34.33 -15.29
C THR A 53 -8.76 34.20 -15.06
N SER A 54 -7.98 34.62 -16.04
CA SER A 54 -6.54 34.74 -16.01
C SER A 54 -6.10 35.76 -14.97
N ALA A 55 -5.78 35.32 -13.75
CA ALA A 55 -5.09 36.15 -12.78
C ALA A 55 -3.57 36.09 -13.07
N SER A 56 -3.12 37.09 -13.81
CA SER A 56 -1.71 37.48 -13.92
C SER A 56 -1.18 37.82 -12.53
N GLY A 57 -0.55 36.84 -11.88
CA GLY A 57 0.19 37.03 -10.64
C GLY A 57 1.55 37.65 -10.95
N ALA A 58 1.73 38.90 -10.55
CA ALA A 58 3.03 39.57 -10.54
C ALA A 58 4.10 38.71 -9.85
N PRO A 59 5.38 38.78 -10.26
CA PRO A 59 6.45 38.08 -9.57
C PRO A 59 6.60 38.66 -8.17
N THR A 60 6.15 37.90 -7.16
CA THR A 60 6.49 38.13 -5.76
C THR A 60 8.01 38.18 -5.67
N ARG A 61 8.56 39.38 -5.41
CA ARG A 61 9.98 39.57 -5.09
C ARG A 61 10.33 38.56 -4.00
N GLY A 62 11.09 37.53 -4.38
CA GLY A 62 11.66 36.58 -3.45
C GLY A 62 12.42 37.36 -2.39
N ARG A 63 11.94 37.30 -1.15
CA ARG A 63 12.71 37.71 0.00
C ARG A 63 13.90 36.76 0.05
N VAL A 64 15.06 37.21 -0.41
CA VAL A 64 16.32 36.53 -0.17
C VAL A 64 16.53 36.56 1.33
N THR A 65 16.12 35.49 2.01
CA THR A 65 16.50 35.24 3.38
C THR A 65 18.00 34.98 3.34
N SER A 66 18.80 36.00 3.69
CA SER A 66 20.22 35.84 3.96
C SER A 66 20.37 34.66 4.94
N ALA A 67 21.04 33.61 4.49
CA ALA A 67 21.29 32.43 5.30
C ALA A 67 22.03 32.88 6.57
N ARG A 68 21.49 32.54 7.74
CA ARG A 68 22.16 32.81 9.01
C ARG A 68 23.21 31.72 9.18
N THR A 69 24.48 32.08 9.22
CA THR A 69 25.54 31.11 9.46
C THR A 69 25.76 30.92 10.96
N ARG A 70 25.92 29.67 11.39
CA ARG A 70 26.30 29.33 12.77
C ARG A 70 27.76 28.95 12.77
N ALA A 71 28.59 29.69 13.52
CA ALA A 71 29.95 29.28 13.77
C ALA A 71 29.93 28.10 14.75
N LYS A 72 30.60 27.00 14.40
CA LYS A 72 30.84 25.86 15.30
C LYS A 72 32.33 25.72 15.51
N GLU A 73 32.71 25.57 16.77
CA GLU A 73 34.06 25.22 17.17
C GLU A 73 34.33 23.74 16.82
N VAL A 74 35.35 23.51 16.00
CA VAL A 74 35.82 22.17 15.63
C VAL A 74 37.25 22.05 16.15
N VAL A 75 37.45 21.16 17.11
CA VAL A 75 38.78 20.83 17.65
C VAL A 75 39.40 19.78 16.74
N GLU A 76 40.54 20.09 16.13
CA GLU A 76 41.33 19.16 15.34
C GLU A 76 42.03 18.18 16.28
N LEU A 77 41.62 16.91 16.22
CA LEU A 77 42.01 15.87 17.18
C LEU A 77 43.51 15.57 17.23
N GLU A 78 44.24 15.83 16.13
CA GLU A 78 45.67 15.51 16.02
C GLU A 78 46.58 16.66 16.51
N THR A 79 46.14 17.91 16.36
CA THR A 79 46.94 19.11 16.65
C THR A 79 46.45 19.85 17.90
N GLY A 80 45.24 19.56 18.36
CA GLY A 80 44.56 20.35 19.41
C GLY A 80 44.15 21.75 18.95
N GLU A 81 44.30 22.06 17.66
CA GLU A 81 43.96 23.37 17.10
C GLU A 81 42.43 23.53 17.07
N VAL A 82 41.96 24.66 17.60
CA VAL A 82 40.56 25.02 17.58
C VAL A 82 40.27 25.85 16.33
N ARG A 83 39.51 25.29 15.39
CA ARG A 83 39.06 26.02 14.20
C ARG A 83 37.60 26.39 14.32
N MET A 84 37.31 27.67 14.09
CA MET A 84 35.94 28.16 13.93
C MET A 84 35.49 27.87 12.51
N VAL A 85 34.61 26.88 12.36
CA VAL A 85 34.05 26.53 11.06
C VAL A 85 32.67 27.16 10.95
N GLU A 86 32.50 27.99 9.93
CA GLU A 86 31.21 28.53 9.56
C GLU A 86 30.37 27.42 8.93
N MET A 87 29.37 26.95 9.67
CA MET A 87 28.44 25.93 9.17
C MET A 87 27.27 26.65 8.51
N ALA A 88 27.08 26.38 7.22
CA ALA A 88 25.86 26.78 6.53
C ALA A 88 24.65 26.24 7.30
N GLU A 89 23.62 27.07 7.44
CA GLU A 89 22.34 26.62 7.99
C GLU A 89 21.84 25.42 7.17
N PRO A 90 21.44 24.31 7.81
CA PRO A 90 20.90 23.19 7.07
C PRO A 90 19.70 23.67 6.26
N PRO A 91 19.55 23.21 5.01
CA PRO A 91 18.44 23.62 4.18
C PRO A 91 17.12 23.34 4.91
N PRO A 92 16.12 24.23 4.76
CA PRO A 92 14.82 24.04 5.42
C PRO A 92 14.30 22.66 5.09
N ARG A 93 14.00 21.88 6.13
CA ARG A 93 13.41 20.56 5.97
C ARG A 93 12.02 20.73 5.37
N HIS A 94 11.68 19.89 4.41
CA HIS A 94 10.32 19.84 3.87
C HIS A 94 9.34 19.52 5.00
N GLY A 95 8.38 20.42 5.24
CA GLY A 95 7.35 20.25 6.27
C GLY A 95 6.20 19.35 5.84
N ASP A 96 6.07 19.07 4.54
CA ASP A 96 5.01 18.22 4.03
C ASP A 96 5.32 16.75 4.30
N PRO A 97 4.28 15.95 4.56
CA PRO A 97 4.49 14.53 4.76
C PRO A 97 4.96 13.87 3.46
N PHE A 98 5.93 12.98 3.59
CA PHE A 98 6.50 12.24 2.48
C PHE A 98 6.39 10.73 2.70
N THR A 99 6.36 10.00 1.60
CA THR A 99 6.45 8.54 1.58
C THR A 99 7.83 8.16 1.05
N MET A 100 8.57 7.35 1.80
CA MET A 100 9.85 6.80 1.34
C MET A 100 9.58 5.63 0.41
N SER A 101 10.22 5.60 -0.74
CA SER A 101 10.25 4.42 -1.61
C SER A 101 11.61 3.74 -1.52
N PHE A 102 11.62 2.41 -1.47
CA PHE A 102 12.85 1.63 -1.41
C PHE A 102 13.16 1.05 -2.77
N ASN A 103 14.04 1.74 -3.50
CA ASN A 103 14.30 1.45 -4.91
C ASN A 103 14.81 0.03 -5.16
N GLY A 104 15.62 -0.55 -4.26
CA GLY A 104 16.09 -1.92 -4.39
C GLY A 104 14.94 -2.94 -4.43
N ASP A 105 14.06 -2.89 -3.43
CA ASP A 105 12.90 -3.77 -3.32
C ASP A 105 11.88 -3.48 -4.45
N MET A 106 11.71 -2.21 -4.83
CA MET A 106 10.83 -1.80 -5.92
C MET A 106 11.32 -2.30 -7.29
N MET A 107 12.63 -2.23 -7.56
CA MET A 107 13.21 -2.75 -8.81
C MET A 107 13.11 -4.27 -8.88
N LEU A 108 13.29 -4.96 -7.75
CA LEU A 108 13.07 -6.40 -7.66
C LEU A 108 11.60 -6.77 -7.94
N PHE A 109 10.66 -6.02 -7.39
CA PHE A 109 9.24 -6.16 -7.72
C PHE A 109 8.97 -5.87 -9.20
N ALA A 110 9.47 -4.76 -9.74
CA ALA A 110 9.24 -4.34 -11.13
C ALA A 110 9.73 -5.36 -12.16
N SER A 111 10.79 -6.11 -11.80
CA SER A 111 11.34 -7.18 -12.63
C SER A 111 10.57 -8.51 -12.53
N SER A 112 9.61 -8.62 -11.61
CA SER A 112 8.87 -9.84 -11.34
C SER A 112 7.71 -10.08 -12.32
N PRO A 113 7.26 -11.33 -12.50
CA PRO A 113 6.04 -11.64 -13.25
C PRO A 113 4.79 -10.93 -12.70
N ALA A 114 4.72 -10.73 -11.38
CA ALA A 114 3.59 -10.06 -10.73
C ALA A 114 3.46 -8.60 -11.21
N ALA A 115 4.58 -7.87 -11.31
CA ALA A 115 4.58 -6.51 -11.83
C ALA A 115 4.16 -6.42 -13.30
N ARG A 116 4.52 -7.42 -14.13
CA ARG A 116 4.10 -7.48 -15.54
C ARG A 116 2.59 -7.65 -15.73
N SER A 117 1.90 -8.18 -14.73
CA SER A 117 0.43 -8.27 -14.73
C SER A 117 -0.26 -6.93 -14.40
N LEU A 118 0.49 -5.91 -13.98
CA LEU A 118 -0.06 -4.61 -13.61
C LEU A 118 -0.30 -3.73 -14.83
N THR A 119 -1.49 -3.17 -14.93
CA THR A 119 -1.86 -2.18 -15.93
C THR A 119 -1.60 -0.77 -15.41
N GLY A 120 -1.66 0.24 -16.29
CA GLY A 120 -1.54 1.65 -15.87
C GLY A 120 -2.55 2.05 -14.79
N VAL A 121 -3.75 1.46 -14.80
CA VAL A 121 -4.77 1.70 -13.74
C VAL A 121 -4.27 1.19 -12.39
N HIS A 122 -3.64 0.01 -12.35
CA HIS A 122 -3.11 -0.54 -11.11
C HIS A 122 -1.99 0.36 -10.55
N TRP A 123 -1.12 0.86 -11.41
CA TRP A 123 -0.06 1.79 -11.03
C TRP A 123 -0.60 3.15 -10.55
N HIS A 124 -1.64 3.69 -11.19
CA HIS A 124 -2.29 4.91 -10.70
C HIS A 124 -2.91 4.72 -9.31
N VAL A 125 -3.58 3.59 -9.09
CA VAL A 125 -4.14 3.25 -7.76
C VAL A 125 -3.01 3.08 -6.74
N TRP A 126 -1.95 2.34 -7.07
CA TRP A 126 -0.77 2.19 -6.20
C TRP A 126 -0.17 3.54 -5.78
N THR A 127 0.09 4.42 -6.75
CA THR A 127 0.65 5.75 -6.48
C THR A 127 -0.30 6.57 -5.60
N ALA A 128 -1.61 6.52 -5.85
CA ALA A 128 -2.58 7.22 -5.00
C ALA A 128 -2.58 6.69 -3.56
N LEU A 129 -2.55 5.36 -3.37
CA LEU A 129 -2.44 4.75 -2.05
C LEU A 129 -1.16 5.19 -1.34
N CYS A 130 -0.04 5.28 -2.06
CA CYS A 130 1.23 5.76 -1.50
C CYS A 130 1.19 7.22 -1.02
N ASN A 131 0.38 8.07 -1.65
CA ASN A 131 0.21 9.46 -1.26
C ASN A 131 -0.81 9.64 -0.12
N MET A 132 -1.81 8.76 -0.06
CA MET A 132 -2.89 8.85 0.92
C MET A 132 -2.62 8.09 2.22
N MET A 133 -1.68 7.13 2.25
CA MET A 133 -1.43 6.31 3.44
C MET A 133 -1.15 7.17 4.67
N ASP A 134 -1.61 6.73 5.84
CA ASP A 134 -1.27 7.37 7.11
C ASP A 134 0.10 6.90 7.63
N TYR A 135 0.55 7.47 8.74
CA TYR A 135 1.70 6.95 9.47
C TYR A 135 1.49 5.46 9.83
N ASN A 136 2.56 4.66 9.75
CA ASN A 136 2.56 3.21 9.92
C ASN A 136 2.00 2.40 8.74
N ASN A 137 1.93 2.98 7.54
CA ASN A 137 1.55 2.29 6.30
C ASN A 137 0.13 1.72 6.27
N VAL A 138 -0.78 2.28 7.06
CA VAL A 138 -2.19 1.89 7.07
C VAL A 138 -3.04 2.97 6.42
N LEU A 139 -4.15 2.55 5.82
CA LEU A 139 -5.09 3.47 5.17
C LEU A 139 -6.53 3.03 5.42
N HIS A 140 -7.33 3.98 5.91
CA HIS A 140 -8.78 3.86 5.96
C HIS A 140 -9.36 4.14 4.58
N LEU A 141 -9.59 3.09 3.80
CA LEU A 141 -9.96 3.25 2.41
C LEU A 141 -11.44 3.58 2.24
N ASN A 142 -11.72 4.73 1.64
CA ASN A 142 -13.00 5.00 1.00
C ASN A 142 -12.87 4.84 -0.52
N ILE A 143 -13.26 3.66 -1.05
CA ILE A 143 -13.17 3.35 -2.49
C ILE A 143 -13.94 4.37 -3.34
N ALA A 144 -15.07 4.89 -2.86
CA ALA A 144 -15.84 5.89 -3.60
C ALA A 144 -15.10 7.22 -3.71
N HIS A 145 -14.40 7.63 -2.65
CA HIS A 145 -13.57 8.82 -2.67
C HIS A 145 -12.36 8.65 -3.61
N LEU A 146 -11.64 7.53 -3.49
CA LEU A 146 -10.50 7.22 -4.36
C LEU A 146 -10.89 7.16 -5.84
N ALA A 147 -12.02 6.54 -6.15
CA ALA A 147 -12.55 6.48 -7.51
C ALA A 147 -12.82 7.88 -8.10
N ARG A 148 -13.41 8.79 -7.31
CA ARG A 148 -13.61 10.18 -7.72
C ARG A 148 -12.29 10.92 -7.95
N GLN A 149 -11.32 10.77 -7.06
CA GLN A 149 -10.01 11.41 -7.21
C GLN A 149 -9.26 10.94 -8.47
N LEU A 150 -9.39 9.65 -8.81
CA LEU A 150 -8.74 9.07 -9.98
C LEU A 150 -9.53 9.25 -11.29
N GLY A 151 -10.74 9.82 -11.24
CA GLY A 151 -11.62 9.93 -12.40
C GLY A 151 -12.03 8.55 -12.96
N ARG A 152 -12.21 7.55 -12.09
CA ARG A 152 -12.57 6.17 -12.45
C ARG A 152 -13.85 5.73 -11.77
N ASP A 153 -14.46 4.66 -12.28
CA ASP A 153 -15.60 4.02 -11.63
C ASP A 153 -15.15 3.18 -10.42
N ARG A 154 -16.05 3.06 -9.43
CA ARG A 154 -15.81 2.29 -8.20
C ARG A 154 -15.45 0.83 -8.47
N PRO A 155 -16.14 0.08 -9.36
CA PRO A 155 -15.78 -1.29 -9.69
C PRO A 155 -14.36 -1.45 -10.23
N THR A 156 -13.90 -0.54 -11.09
CA THR A 156 -12.53 -0.56 -11.62
C THR A 156 -11.49 -0.37 -10.52
N VAL A 157 -11.68 0.61 -9.63
CA VAL A 157 -10.77 0.82 -8.49
C VAL A 157 -10.79 -0.36 -7.54
N SER A 158 -11.98 -0.91 -7.24
CA SER A 158 -12.10 -2.08 -6.38
C SER A 158 -11.37 -3.30 -6.95
N ARG A 159 -11.50 -3.56 -8.25
CA ARG A 159 -10.78 -4.66 -8.93
C ARG A 159 -9.27 -4.43 -8.93
N ALA A 160 -8.84 -3.20 -9.17
CA ALA A 160 -7.44 -2.82 -9.11
C ALA A 160 -6.86 -3.10 -7.71
N ILE A 161 -7.55 -2.72 -6.64
CA ILE A 161 -7.10 -3.00 -5.26
C ILE A 161 -7.00 -4.50 -5.00
N SER A 162 -8.00 -5.28 -5.40
CA SER A 162 -7.94 -6.75 -5.26
C SER A 162 -6.73 -7.33 -6.00
N HIS A 163 -6.37 -6.78 -7.16
CA HIS A 163 -5.18 -7.22 -7.92
C HIS A 163 -3.87 -6.74 -7.28
N LEU A 164 -3.84 -5.55 -6.69
CA LEU A 164 -2.71 -5.09 -5.88
C LEU A 164 -2.51 -5.98 -4.65
N GLU A 165 -3.59 -6.50 -4.07
CA GLU A 165 -3.56 -7.46 -2.96
C GLU A 165 -2.96 -8.80 -3.39
N THR A 166 -3.35 -9.34 -4.55
CA THR A 166 -2.77 -10.61 -5.06
C THR A 166 -1.30 -10.48 -5.45
N THR A 167 -0.82 -9.29 -5.82
CA THR A 167 0.61 -9.03 -6.07
C THR A 167 1.42 -8.71 -4.82
N GLY A 168 0.77 -8.61 -3.65
CA GLY A 168 1.41 -8.29 -2.37
C GLY A 168 1.91 -6.86 -2.23
N LEU A 169 1.43 -5.95 -3.08
CA LEU A 169 1.67 -4.51 -2.89
C LEU A 169 0.90 -3.97 -1.68
N VAL A 170 -0.30 -4.52 -1.45
CA VAL A 170 -1.17 -4.17 -0.34
C VAL A 170 -1.79 -5.43 0.28
N ARG A 171 -2.37 -5.29 1.48
CA ARG A 171 -3.17 -6.34 2.10
C ARG A 171 -4.26 -5.73 2.96
N ARG A 172 -5.36 -6.46 3.13
CA ARG A 172 -6.32 -6.13 4.17
C ARG A 172 -5.80 -6.56 5.55
N ALA A 173 -5.92 -5.70 6.54
CA ALA A 173 -5.55 -5.97 7.93
C ALA A 173 -6.64 -5.45 8.87
N ALA A 174 -6.70 -5.99 10.09
CA ALA A 174 -7.53 -5.41 11.14
C ALA A 174 -6.93 -4.06 11.58
N ASP A 175 -7.79 -3.08 11.82
CA ASP A 175 -7.36 -1.78 12.35
C ASP A 175 -6.83 -1.97 13.79
N PRO A 176 -5.60 -1.52 14.10
CA PRO A 176 -5.05 -1.59 15.46
C PRO A 176 -5.90 -0.87 16.51
N ARG A 177 -6.69 0.14 16.10
CA ARG A 177 -7.54 0.92 17.00
C ARG A 177 -8.94 0.33 17.16
N ASP A 178 -9.42 -0.40 16.15
CA ASP A 178 -10.75 -1.01 16.13
C ASP A 178 -10.71 -2.31 15.31
N PRO A 179 -10.47 -3.47 15.94
CA PRO A 179 -10.33 -4.74 15.24
C PRO A 179 -11.56 -5.15 14.40
N SER A 180 -12.73 -4.53 14.63
CA SER A 180 -13.93 -4.75 13.82
C SER A 180 -13.84 -4.11 12.42
N ARG A 181 -12.91 -3.16 12.23
CA ARG A 181 -12.67 -2.46 10.98
C ARG A 181 -11.50 -3.06 10.23
N THR A 182 -11.66 -3.12 8.92
CA THR A 182 -10.59 -3.52 8.01
C THR A 182 -9.94 -2.29 7.42
N VAL A 183 -8.61 -2.20 7.53
CA VAL A 183 -7.77 -1.21 6.87
C VAL A 183 -6.97 -1.85 5.75
N LEU A 184 -6.49 -1.02 4.83
CA LEU A 184 -5.54 -1.43 3.81
C LEU A 184 -4.13 -1.12 4.30
N ALA A 185 -3.28 -2.13 4.44
CA ALA A 185 -1.87 -1.97 4.77
C ALA A 185 -1.01 -2.04 3.50
N VAL A 186 -0.05 -1.12 3.38
CA VAL A 186 0.91 -1.04 2.27
C VAL A 186 2.20 -1.76 2.64
N ASN A 187 2.77 -2.52 1.70
CA ASN A 187 4.00 -3.27 1.93
C ASN A 187 5.19 -2.35 2.28
N ALA A 188 5.65 -2.44 3.53
CA ALA A 188 6.73 -1.63 4.08
C ALA A 188 8.12 -1.91 3.47
N HIS A 189 8.27 -3.02 2.74
CA HIS A 189 9.46 -3.24 1.91
C HIS A 189 9.53 -2.22 0.79
N LEU A 190 8.41 -1.88 0.16
CA LEU A 190 8.38 -1.11 -1.09
C LEU A 190 8.20 0.39 -0.86
N ALA A 191 7.32 0.75 0.07
CA ALA A 191 7.05 2.12 0.44
C ALA A 191 6.79 2.23 1.94
N TYR A 192 7.24 3.30 2.59
CA TYR A 192 6.98 3.53 4.01
C TYR A 192 6.75 5.01 4.34
N ARG A 193 5.67 5.28 5.08
CA ARG A 193 5.38 6.61 5.64
C ARG A 193 5.54 6.57 7.15
N GLY A 194 6.59 7.24 7.63
CA GLY A 194 6.94 7.30 9.05
C GLY A 194 8.42 7.57 9.25
N ARG A 195 8.91 7.30 10.45
CA ARG A 195 10.34 7.46 10.76
C ARG A 195 11.12 6.28 10.19
N VAL A 196 12.30 6.55 9.63
CA VAL A 196 13.17 5.51 9.03
C VAL A 196 13.44 4.35 10.00
N GLY A 197 13.67 4.64 11.29
CA GLY A 197 13.93 3.63 12.32
C GLY A 197 12.76 2.67 12.58
N ASP A 198 11.52 3.12 12.34
CA ASP A 198 10.30 2.35 12.61
C ASP A 198 9.97 1.38 11.46
N ARG A 199 10.52 1.60 10.26
CA ARG A 199 10.32 0.72 9.10
C ARG A 199 10.81 -0.69 9.38
N ARG A 200 12.01 -0.85 9.94
CA ARG A 200 12.61 -2.19 10.19
C ARG A 200 11.71 -3.01 11.13
N ARG A 201 11.20 -2.37 12.19
CA ARG A 201 10.23 -2.95 13.11
C ARG A 201 8.96 -3.34 12.36
N THR A 202 8.39 -2.42 11.58
CA THR A 202 7.17 -2.64 10.81
C THR A 202 7.32 -3.83 9.86
N VAL A 203 8.44 -3.94 9.14
CA VAL A 203 8.76 -5.06 8.25
C VAL A 203 8.78 -6.39 9.01
N GLN A 204 9.41 -6.42 10.19
CA GLN A 204 9.51 -7.63 11.01
C GLN A 204 8.15 -8.06 11.57
N GLU A 205 7.37 -7.11 12.10
CA GLU A 205 6.06 -7.37 12.70
C GLU A 205 5.01 -7.74 11.65
N GLN A 206 5.02 -7.06 10.51
CA GLN A 206 4.00 -7.23 9.51
C GLN A 206 4.19 -8.48 8.64
N THR A 207 5.26 -9.27 8.83
CA THR A 207 5.44 -10.58 8.15
C THR A 207 5.13 -10.52 6.64
N TRP A 208 5.60 -9.46 5.98
CA TRP A 208 5.57 -9.38 4.52
C TRP A 208 6.66 -10.27 3.94
N ALA A 209 6.44 -10.82 2.74
CA ALA A 209 7.53 -11.49 2.05
C ALA A 209 8.52 -10.43 1.55
N ALA A 210 9.82 -10.70 1.76
CA ALA A 210 10.89 -9.72 1.55
C ALA A 210 11.12 -9.36 0.06
N SER A 211 10.58 -10.16 -0.86
CA SER A 211 10.62 -9.89 -2.30
C SER A 211 9.25 -10.13 -2.91
N GLY A 212 8.85 -9.28 -3.85
CA GLY A 212 7.61 -9.43 -4.65
C GLY A 212 7.40 -10.83 -5.24
N ALA A 213 8.48 -11.56 -5.50
CA ALA A 213 8.45 -12.93 -6.01
C ALA A 213 8.03 -13.98 -4.96
N GLN A 214 8.26 -13.73 -3.67
CA GLN A 214 7.69 -14.55 -2.59
C GLN A 214 6.24 -14.13 -2.23
N LEU A 215 5.73 -13.02 -2.81
CA LEU A 215 4.38 -12.49 -2.52
C LEU A 215 3.25 -13.14 -3.34
N SER A 216 3.54 -13.93 -4.38
CA SER A 216 2.52 -14.66 -5.14
C SER A 216 2.16 -16.05 -4.58
N VAL A 217 2.68 -16.41 -3.39
CA VAL A 217 2.46 -17.74 -2.77
C VAL A 217 1.47 -17.68 -1.59
N ALA A 218 1.03 -16.50 -1.16
CA ALA A 218 -0.01 -16.38 -0.16
C ALA A 218 -1.40 -16.65 -0.79
N THR A 219 -1.71 -17.93 -0.96
CA THR A 219 -3.07 -18.45 -1.18
C THR A 219 -4.04 -17.72 -0.26
N PRO A 220 -5.14 -17.13 -0.75
CA PRO A 220 -6.15 -16.57 0.13
C PRO A 220 -6.69 -17.71 1.00
N LYS A 221 -6.49 -17.61 2.32
CA LYS A 221 -7.22 -18.44 3.28
C LYS A 221 -8.67 -17.98 3.20
N ARG A 222 -9.42 -18.57 2.28
CA ARG A 222 -10.87 -18.40 2.13
C ARG A 222 -11.45 -18.64 3.51
N SER A 223 -12.02 -17.61 4.12
CA SER A 223 -12.70 -17.74 5.40
C SER A 223 -13.76 -18.83 5.24
N SER A 224 -13.62 -19.92 5.99
CA SER A 224 -14.66 -20.92 6.18
C SER A 224 -15.81 -20.26 6.93
N ARG A 225 -16.64 -19.51 6.21
CA ARG A 225 -17.88 -18.93 6.73
C ARG A 225 -18.89 -18.90 5.60
N HIS A 226 -19.45 -20.08 5.32
CA HIS A 226 -20.84 -20.33 4.98
C HIS A 226 -20.95 -21.77 4.49
N GLU A 227 -21.02 -22.70 5.43
CA GLU A 227 -21.68 -23.99 5.21
C GLU A 227 -22.29 -24.42 6.56
N ALA A 228 -23.36 -23.72 6.92
CA ALA A 228 -24.33 -24.08 7.95
C ALA A 228 -25.50 -23.08 7.85
N ALA A 229 -26.43 -23.38 6.95
CA ALA A 229 -27.86 -23.09 7.03
C ALA A 229 -28.54 -23.78 5.85
#